data_AF-A0A7V1LHK1-F1
#
_entry.id   AF-A0A7V1LHK1-F1
#
_cell.length_a   1.000
_cell.length_b   1.000
_cell.length_c   1.000
_cell.angle_alpha   90.00
_cell.angle_beta   90.00
_cell.angle_gamma   90.00
#
_symmetry.space_group_name_H-M   'P 1'
#
loop_
_entity.id
_entity.type
_entity.pdbx_description
1 polymer ?
#
loop_
_entity_poly.entity_id
_entity_poly.type
_entity_poly.pdbx_seq_one_letter_code
_entity_poly.pdbx_strand_id
1 'polypeptide(L)'
;PGTEPENNDGNILDYQMIGWKGRCEVHEKFSVEDITNVRKQFSDVVVLAHPECSPEVVEASDFSGSTTAMIKYVEKLRDGKILLLTECSMGDNIITANPEKDILRLCSVRCPYMNQITLEDTLFALTHLKYKIEIPEDIRLRAFKAVQRMIEIS
;
A
#
# COMPACT_ATOMS: atom_id res chain seq x y z
N PRO A 1 24.06 23.24 -10.41
CA PRO A 1 23.05 23.56 -11.45
C PRO A 1 22.07 22.39 -11.58
N GLY A 2 20.96 22.48 -10.86
CA GLY A 2 19.86 21.53 -10.89
C GLY A 2 18.69 22.22 -10.22
N THR A 3 17.72 22.61 -11.03
CA THR A 3 16.58 23.49 -10.72
C THR A 3 15.66 22.88 -9.66
N GLU A 4 15.28 23.70 -8.69
CA GLU A 4 14.23 23.43 -7.70
C GLU A 4 12.88 23.18 -8.40
N PRO A 5 12.01 22.28 -7.90
CA PRO A 5 10.62 22.28 -8.30
C PRO A 5 9.87 23.29 -7.43
N GLU A 6 9.30 24.31 -8.08
CA GLU A 6 8.22 25.12 -7.52
C GLU A 6 7.03 24.20 -7.22
N ASN A 7 6.73 23.98 -5.94
CA ASN A 7 5.45 23.42 -5.51
C ASN A 7 4.70 24.52 -4.78
N ASN A 8 3.50 24.83 -5.24
CA ASN A 8 2.64 25.90 -4.74
C ASN A 8 1.28 25.30 -4.39
N ASP A 9 1.25 24.62 -3.24
CA ASP A 9 0.06 23.98 -2.71
C ASP A 9 0.11 23.98 -1.18
N GLY A 10 -0.12 25.18 -0.62
CA GLY A 10 -0.88 25.46 0.61
C GLY A 10 -0.50 24.84 1.97
N ASN A 11 0.42 23.88 2.04
CA ASN A 11 0.83 23.26 3.30
C ASN A 11 2.26 22.70 3.17
N ILE A 12 3.21 23.56 2.82
CA ILE A 12 4.61 23.16 2.66
C ILE A 12 5.33 23.48 3.96
N LEU A 13 5.37 22.47 4.82
CA LEU A 13 6.43 22.29 5.78
C LEU A 13 7.78 22.54 5.05
N ASP A 14 8.53 23.60 5.40
CA ASP A 14 9.85 23.94 4.84
C ASP A 14 10.94 23.00 5.39
N TYR A 15 10.97 21.76 4.89
CA TYR A 15 11.91 20.73 5.34
C TYR A 15 12.53 20.04 4.14
N GLN A 16 13.84 19.84 4.21
CA GLN A 16 14.57 19.03 3.26
C GLN A 16 14.40 17.55 3.60
N MET A 17 13.76 16.78 2.72
CA MET A 17 13.69 15.33 2.84
C MET A 17 14.85 14.65 2.12
N ILE A 18 15.63 13.86 2.85
CA ILE A 18 16.68 13.02 2.27
C ILE A 18 16.09 11.63 2.00
N GLY A 19 15.72 11.38 0.75
CA GLY A 19 15.15 10.10 0.32
C GLY A 19 16.21 9.02 0.04
N TRP A 20 15.89 7.77 0.37
CA TRP A 20 16.64 6.60 -0.10
C TRP A 20 16.05 6.10 -1.43
N LYS A 21 16.89 5.60 -2.34
CA LYS A 21 16.45 5.05 -3.64
C LYS A 21 15.88 3.62 -3.50
N GLY A 22 14.99 3.42 -2.54
CA GLY A 22 14.26 2.17 -2.33
C GLY A 22 12.91 2.21 -3.04
N ARG A 23 12.50 1.09 -3.61
CA ARG A 23 11.17 0.90 -4.21
C ARG A 23 10.62 -0.46 -3.81
N CYS A 24 9.31 -0.59 -3.77
CA CYS A 24 8.64 -1.87 -3.55
C CYS A 24 8.58 -2.65 -4.86
N GLU A 25 9.15 -3.85 -4.88
CA GLU A 25 9.16 -4.74 -6.06
C GLU A 25 7.76 -5.17 -6.54
N VAL A 26 6.74 -5.00 -5.69
CA VAL A 26 5.35 -5.29 -6.01
C VAL A 26 4.71 -4.07 -6.69
N HIS A 27 4.78 -2.91 -6.04
CA HIS A 27 4.12 -1.69 -6.52
C HIS A 27 4.77 -1.09 -7.77
N GLU A 28 6.04 -1.40 -8.04
CA GLU A 28 6.72 -1.02 -9.29
C GLU A 28 6.18 -1.77 -10.53
N LYS A 29 5.45 -2.88 -10.34
CA LYS A 29 4.90 -3.67 -11.46
C LYS A 29 3.64 -3.06 -12.06
N PHE A 30 3.00 -2.12 -11.37
CA PHE A 30 1.83 -1.43 -11.90
C PHE A 30 2.25 -0.35 -12.88
N SER A 31 1.48 -0.22 -13.96
CA SER A 31 1.73 0.76 -15.02
C SER A 31 0.50 1.61 -15.30
N VAL A 32 0.71 2.79 -15.88
CA VAL A 32 -0.39 3.63 -16.39
C VAL A 32 -1.16 2.92 -17.52
N GLU A 33 -0.50 2.01 -18.23
CA GLU A 33 -1.13 1.18 -19.25
C GLU A 33 -2.18 0.24 -18.64
N ASP A 34 -1.93 -0.34 -17.46
CA ASP A 34 -2.91 -1.17 -16.75
C ASP A 34 -4.20 -0.37 -16.47
N ILE A 35 -4.04 0.86 -15.94
CA ILE A 35 -5.17 1.78 -15.69
C ILE A 35 -5.92 2.07 -16.98
N THR A 36 -5.19 2.43 -18.03
CA THR A 36 -5.75 2.80 -19.33
C THR A 36 -6.52 1.64 -19.96
N ASN A 37 -6.00 0.41 -19.86
CA ASN A 37 -6.61 -0.79 -20.41
C ASN A 37 -7.87 -1.21 -19.66
N VAL A 38 -7.93 -1.00 -18.34
CA VAL A 38 -9.15 -1.24 -17.55
C VAL A 38 -10.18 -0.16 -17.84
N ARG A 39 -9.80 1.12 -17.91
CA ARG A 39 -10.72 2.23 -18.26
C ARG A 39 -11.34 2.09 -19.65
N LYS A 40 -10.64 1.47 -20.61
CA LYS A 40 -11.21 1.11 -21.94
C LYS A 40 -12.34 0.08 -21.86
N GLN A 41 -12.28 -0.83 -20.89
CA GLN A 41 -13.28 -1.89 -20.69
C GLN A 41 -14.43 -1.42 -19.79
N PHE A 42 -14.12 -0.57 -18.80
CA PHE A 42 -15.04 -0.05 -17.81
C PHE A 42 -14.84 1.46 -17.69
N SER A 43 -15.67 2.23 -18.38
CA SER A 43 -15.53 3.70 -18.46
C SER A 43 -15.78 4.44 -17.15
N ASP A 44 -16.47 3.80 -16.21
CA ASP A 44 -16.85 4.31 -14.89
C ASP A 44 -16.00 3.71 -13.74
N VAL A 45 -14.90 3.03 -14.07
CA VAL A 45 -14.04 2.41 -13.05
C VAL A 45 -13.32 3.47 -12.21
N VAL A 46 -13.38 3.30 -10.90
CA VAL A 46 -12.64 4.09 -9.91
C VAL A 46 -11.34 3.38 -9.56
N VAL A 47 -10.21 4.04 -9.74
CA VAL A 47 -8.88 3.46 -9.54
C VAL A 47 -8.29 3.92 -8.22
N LEU A 48 -7.95 2.98 -7.34
CA LEU A 48 -7.22 3.25 -6.10
C LEU A 48 -5.81 2.64 -6.18
N ALA A 49 -4.78 3.44 -5.91
CA ALA A 49 -3.38 3.01 -5.89
C ALA A 49 -2.71 3.17 -4.53
N HIS A 50 -1.79 2.27 -4.21
CA HIS A 50 -0.95 2.44 -3.02
C HIS A 50 0.07 3.56 -3.27
N PRO A 51 0.43 4.40 -2.27
CA PRO A 51 1.41 5.47 -2.43
C PRO A 51 2.84 4.98 -2.75
N GLU A 52 3.09 3.68 -2.65
CA GLU A 52 4.36 3.06 -3.08
C GLU A 52 4.44 2.81 -4.59
N CYS A 53 3.34 2.97 -5.34
CA CYS A 53 3.36 2.91 -6.80
C CYS A 53 4.21 4.04 -7.39
N SER A 54 4.56 3.92 -8.66
CA SER A 54 5.28 4.99 -9.35
C SER A 54 4.46 6.31 -9.32
N PRO A 55 5.11 7.49 -9.30
CA PRO A 55 4.41 8.77 -9.28
C PRO A 55 3.38 8.91 -10.42
N GLU A 56 3.73 8.39 -11.60
CA GLU A 56 2.86 8.38 -12.78
C GLU A 56 1.58 7.56 -12.56
N VAL A 57 1.69 6.40 -11.89
CA VAL A 57 0.52 5.56 -11.54
C VAL A 57 -0.32 6.25 -10.48
N VAL A 58 0.30 6.87 -9.48
CA VAL A 58 -0.41 7.62 -8.44
C VAL A 58 -1.19 8.78 -9.03
N GLU A 59 -0.58 9.55 -9.93
CA GLU A 59 -1.22 10.68 -10.64
C GLU A 59 -2.36 10.23 -11.56
N ALA A 60 -2.22 9.07 -12.21
CA ALA A 60 -3.26 8.52 -13.08
C ALA A 60 -4.46 7.91 -12.32
N SER A 61 -4.33 7.70 -11.00
CA SER A 61 -5.33 7.07 -10.13
C SER A 61 -6.31 8.09 -9.54
N ASP A 62 -7.52 7.65 -9.21
CA ASP A 62 -8.58 8.51 -8.64
C ASP A 62 -8.40 8.73 -7.13
N PHE A 63 -7.69 7.82 -6.46
CA PHE A 63 -7.31 7.95 -5.05
C PHE A 63 -5.99 7.23 -4.77
N SER A 64 -5.18 7.78 -3.86
CA SER A 64 -3.98 7.12 -3.34
C SER A 64 -3.92 7.18 -1.82
N GLY A 65 -3.63 6.04 -1.20
CA GLY A 65 -3.57 5.92 0.26
C GLY A 65 -3.19 4.53 0.75
N SER A 66 -3.03 4.39 2.07
CA SER A 66 -2.82 3.08 2.69
C SER A 66 -4.03 2.16 2.51
N THR A 67 -3.86 0.85 2.69
CA THR A 67 -4.97 -0.11 2.63
C THR A 67 -6.16 0.30 3.50
N THR A 68 -5.91 0.80 4.72
CA THR A 68 -6.96 1.32 5.61
C THR A 68 -7.67 2.55 5.04
N ALA A 69 -6.93 3.47 4.41
CA ALA A 69 -7.53 4.63 3.77
C ALA A 69 -8.37 4.23 2.55
N MET A 70 -7.92 3.23 1.77
CA MET A 70 -8.67 2.66 0.66
C MET A 70 -9.98 2.03 1.12
N ILE A 71 -9.99 1.24 2.20
CA ILE A 71 -11.22 0.66 2.78
C ILE A 71 -12.25 1.76 3.04
N LYS A 72 -11.86 2.82 3.76
CA LYS A 72 -12.73 3.96 4.08
C LYS A 72 -13.20 4.74 2.85
N TYR A 73 -12.41 4.74 1.79
CA TYR A 73 -12.79 5.38 0.53
C TYR A 73 -13.86 4.54 -0.20
N VAL A 74 -13.63 3.23 -0.31
CA VAL A 74 -14.55 2.27 -0.93
C VAL A 74 -15.92 2.25 -0.23
N GLU A 75 -15.95 2.31 1.11
CA GLU A 75 -17.18 2.40 1.91
C GLU A 75 -18.06 3.61 1.54
N LYS A 76 -17.43 4.71 1.09
CA LYS A 76 -18.13 5.96 0.73
C LYS A 76 -18.60 6.00 -0.72
N LEU A 77 -18.02 5.16 -1.59
CA LEU A 77 -18.46 5.04 -2.97
C LEU A 77 -19.86 4.43 -2.97
N ARG A 78 -20.75 4.94 -3.83
CA ARG A 78 -22.12 4.41 -3.95
C ARG A 78 -22.14 3.26 -4.95
N ASP A 79 -21.78 3.56 -6.18
CA ASP A 79 -21.81 2.64 -7.32
C ASP A 79 -20.51 2.72 -8.12
N GLY A 80 -20.31 1.77 -9.04
CA GLY A 80 -19.18 1.71 -9.95
C GLY A 80 -18.23 0.56 -9.67
N LYS A 81 -17.49 0.15 -10.69
CA LYS A 81 -16.39 -0.82 -10.56
C LYS A 81 -15.19 -0.15 -9.93
N ILE A 82 -14.43 -0.91 -9.16
CA ILE A 82 -13.27 -0.39 -8.43
C ILE A 82 -12.05 -1.20 -8.86
N LEU A 83 -10.98 -0.54 -9.30
CA LEU A 83 -9.69 -1.17 -9.58
C LEU A 83 -8.72 -0.89 -8.44
N LEU A 84 -8.21 -1.94 -7.81
CA LEU A 84 -7.18 -1.84 -6.78
C LEU A 84 -5.79 -2.11 -7.35
N LEU A 85 -4.89 -1.13 -7.22
CA LEU A 85 -3.46 -1.22 -7.52
C LEU A 85 -2.66 -1.31 -6.21
N THR A 86 -2.75 -2.48 -5.60
CA THR A 86 -2.02 -2.87 -4.38
C THR A 86 -1.74 -4.36 -4.42
N GLU A 87 -1.02 -4.89 -3.43
CA GLU A 87 -0.74 -6.32 -3.32
C GLU A 87 -2.05 -7.14 -3.22
N CYS A 88 -2.13 -8.29 -3.92
CA CYS A 88 -3.36 -9.09 -4.04
C CYS A 88 -4.04 -9.44 -2.71
N SER A 89 -3.27 -9.82 -1.67
CA SER A 89 -3.79 -10.16 -0.33
C SER A 89 -4.29 -8.93 0.42
N MET A 90 -3.71 -7.75 0.16
CA MET A 90 -4.28 -6.50 0.67
C MET A 90 -5.63 -6.19 0.02
N GLY A 91 -5.79 -6.55 -1.25
CA GLY A 91 -7.08 -6.51 -1.95
C GLY A 91 -8.14 -7.41 -1.31
N ASP A 92 -7.78 -8.60 -0.79
CA ASP A 92 -8.72 -9.48 -0.08
C ASP A 92 -9.32 -8.81 1.15
N ASN A 93 -8.53 -8.03 1.89
CA ASN A 93 -9.02 -7.31 3.07
C ASN A 93 -10.08 -6.26 2.67
N ILE A 94 -9.86 -5.55 1.56
CA ILE A 94 -10.79 -4.53 1.06
C ILE A 94 -12.08 -5.18 0.57
N ILE A 95 -11.98 -6.29 -0.18
CA ILE A 95 -13.13 -7.06 -0.67
C ILE A 95 -13.93 -7.65 0.49
N THR A 96 -13.25 -8.21 1.50
CA THR A 96 -13.91 -8.79 2.68
C THR A 96 -14.65 -7.74 3.50
N ALA A 97 -14.10 -6.52 3.58
CA ALA A 97 -14.76 -5.40 4.25
C ALA A 97 -15.94 -4.81 3.46
N ASN A 98 -15.98 -5.00 2.13
CA ASN A 98 -16.97 -4.39 1.23
C ASN A 98 -17.51 -5.43 0.22
N PRO A 99 -18.17 -6.51 0.69
CA PRO A 99 -18.54 -7.65 -0.15
C PRO A 99 -19.58 -7.32 -1.23
N GLU A 100 -20.32 -6.22 -1.09
CA GLU A 100 -21.31 -5.74 -2.05
C GLU A 100 -20.71 -4.93 -3.20
N LYS A 101 -19.42 -4.57 -3.13
CA LYS A 101 -18.74 -3.75 -4.14
C LYS A 101 -18.13 -4.61 -5.24
N ASP A 102 -18.17 -4.09 -6.46
CA ASP A 102 -17.58 -4.74 -7.63
C ASP A 102 -16.10 -4.34 -7.76
N ILE A 103 -15.23 -5.13 -7.14
CA ILE A 103 -13.80 -4.84 -7.02
C ILE A 103 -12.97 -5.75 -7.93
N LEU A 104 -12.23 -5.11 -8.83
CA LEU A 104 -11.19 -5.69 -9.67
C LEU A 104 -9.82 -5.54 -8.99
N ARG A 105 -9.00 -6.58 -9.10
CA ARG A 105 -7.63 -6.61 -8.58
C ARG A 105 -6.72 -7.41 -9.50
N LEU A 106 -5.43 -7.07 -9.52
CA LEU A 106 -4.43 -7.76 -10.33
C LEU A 106 -3.67 -8.81 -9.48
N CYS A 107 -4.22 -10.01 -9.36
CA CYS A 107 -3.57 -11.08 -8.57
C CYS A 107 -2.36 -11.76 -9.26
N SER A 108 -1.99 -11.31 -10.46
CA SER A 108 -0.67 -11.57 -11.04
C SER A 108 0.45 -10.82 -10.29
N VAL A 109 0.12 -9.76 -9.56
CA VAL A 109 1.05 -8.93 -8.78
C VAL A 109 0.92 -9.31 -7.30
N ARG A 110 1.91 -10.07 -6.82
CA ARG A 110 1.97 -10.56 -5.44
C ARG A 110 3.34 -10.37 -4.83
N CYS A 111 3.37 -10.13 -3.52
CA CYS A 111 4.62 -10.13 -2.76
C CYS A 111 5.13 -11.57 -2.62
N PRO A 112 6.35 -11.89 -3.09
CA PRO A 112 6.91 -13.24 -2.97
C PRO A 112 7.24 -13.60 -1.51
N TYR A 113 7.38 -12.60 -0.62
CA TYR A 113 7.71 -12.82 0.79
C TYR A 113 6.47 -12.97 1.67
N MET A 114 5.42 -12.16 1.46
CA MET A 114 4.20 -12.28 2.28
C MET A 114 3.51 -13.64 2.09
N ASN A 115 3.55 -14.19 0.88
CA ASN A 115 2.95 -15.48 0.57
C ASN A 115 3.77 -16.69 1.07
N GLN A 116 4.84 -16.48 1.82
CA GLN A 116 5.60 -17.57 2.45
C GLN A 116 4.91 -18.10 3.72
N ILE A 117 3.98 -17.35 4.30
CA ILE A 117 3.27 -17.74 5.52
C ILE A 117 2.07 -18.60 5.13
N THR A 118 2.10 -19.89 5.44
CA THR A 118 1.00 -20.84 5.19
C THR A 118 0.18 -21.16 6.44
N LEU A 119 -0.96 -21.85 6.27
CA LEU A 119 -1.76 -22.33 7.40
C LEU A 119 -1.01 -23.41 8.18
N GLU A 120 -0.26 -24.26 7.48
CA GLU A 120 0.60 -25.30 8.05
C GLU A 120 1.73 -24.69 8.88
N ASP A 121 2.39 -23.65 8.36
CA ASP A 121 3.42 -22.92 9.12
C ASP A 121 2.84 -22.28 10.37
N THR A 122 1.64 -21.70 10.25
CA THR A 122 0.93 -21.06 11.37
C THR A 122 0.57 -22.07 12.45
N LEU A 123 0.01 -23.23 12.07
CA LEU A 123 -0.29 -24.33 13.00
C LEU A 123 0.98 -24.84 13.69
N PHE A 124 2.05 -25.04 12.92
CA PHE A 124 3.34 -25.49 13.44
C PHE A 124 3.92 -24.51 14.44
N ALA A 125 3.91 -23.22 14.10
CA ALA A 125 4.38 -22.11 14.92
C ALA A 125 3.67 -22.07 16.27
N LEU A 126 2.33 -22.16 16.26
CA LEU A 126 1.50 -22.13 17.46
C LEU A 126 1.68 -23.37 18.33
N THR A 127 1.81 -24.55 17.72
CA THR A 127 1.96 -25.83 18.44
C THR A 127 3.31 -25.95 19.13
N HIS A 128 4.36 -25.39 18.53
CA HIS A 128 5.74 -25.52 19.01
C HIS A 128 6.30 -24.24 19.65
N LEU A 129 5.49 -23.18 19.75
CA LEU A 129 5.89 -21.84 20.21
C LEU A 129 7.16 -21.34 19.48
N LYS A 130 7.17 -21.49 18.15
CA LYS A 130 8.24 -21.01 17.25
C LYS A 130 7.64 -20.05 16.23
N TYR A 131 8.40 -19.13 15.65
CA TYR A 131 9.81 -18.83 15.88
C TYR A 131 9.95 -17.67 16.87
N LYS A 132 10.75 -17.84 17.93
CA LYS A 132 11.03 -16.75 18.86
C LYS A 132 11.92 -15.71 18.17
N ILE A 133 11.45 -14.47 18.09
CA ILE A 133 12.24 -13.34 17.57
C ILE A 133 13.01 -12.73 18.75
N GLU A 134 14.33 -12.76 18.68
CA GLU A 134 15.22 -12.14 19.66
C GLU A 134 15.98 -10.99 19.01
N ILE A 135 16.03 -9.85 19.69
CA ILE A 135 16.70 -8.64 19.20
C ILE A 135 17.67 -8.19 20.29
N PRO A 136 18.93 -7.85 19.96
CA PRO A 136 19.87 -7.28 20.93
C PRO A 136 19.29 -6.05 21.64
N GLU A 137 19.48 -5.98 22.96
CA GLU A 137 18.80 -5.00 23.81
C GLU A 137 19.14 -3.55 23.44
N ASP A 138 20.38 -3.29 23.04
CA ASP A 138 20.84 -1.97 22.59
C ASP A 138 20.14 -1.50 21.30
N ILE A 139 19.86 -2.43 20.38
CA ILE A 139 19.11 -2.17 19.14
C ILE A 139 17.64 -1.95 19.49
N ARG A 140 17.07 -2.83 20.31
CA ARG A 140 15.66 -2.77 20.74
C ARG A 140 15.33 -1.43 21.39
N LEU A 141 16.15 -0.97 22.34
CA LEU A 141 15.93 0.29 23.05
C LEU A 141 15.95 1.51 22.11
N ARG A 142 16.90 1.55 21.16
CA ARG A 142 16.99 2.64 20.18
C ARG A 142 15.82 2.65 19.21
N ALA A 143 15.44 1.49 18.68
CA ALA A 143 14.28 1.35 17.79
C ALA A 143 12.98 1.72 18.53
N PHE A 144 12.82 1.28 19.78
CA PHE A 144 11.66 1.55 20.61
C PHE A 144 11.43 3.06 20.80
N LYS A 145 12.49 3.84 21.06
CA LYS A 145 12.37 5.29 21.21
C LYS A 145 11.78 5.97 19.97
N ALA A 146 12.20 5.54 18.77
CA ALA A 146 11.70 6.10 17.52
C ALA A 146 10.22 5.76 17.31
N VAL A 147 9.83 4.49 17.51
CA VAL A 147 8.45 4.03 17.36
C VAL A 147 7.53 4.67 18.40
N GLN A 148 7.95 4.76 19.66
CA GLN A 148 7.16 5.40 20.72
C GLN A 148 6.90 6.87 20.38
N ARG A 149 7.92 7.60 19.91
CA ARG A 149 7.75 9.01 19.54
C ARG A 149 6.79 9.19 18.36
N MET A 150 6.80 8.28 17.38
CA MET A 150 5.84 8.28 16.27
C MET A 150 4.40 8.14 16.80
N ILE A 151 4.17 7.24 17.76
CA ILE A 151 2.83 7.02 18.33
C ILE A 151 2.36 8.25 19.14
N GLU A 152 3.26 8.92 19.88
CA GLU A 152 2.92 10.11 20.67
C GLU A 152 2.45 11.32 19.85
N ILE A 153 2.77 11.37 18.55
CA ILE A 153 2.46 12.50 17.66
C ILE A 153 1.46 12.18 16.55
N SER A 154 1.04 10.91 16.43
CA SER A 154 0.04 10.44 15.45
C SER A 154 -1.37 10.60 16.00
#